data_AF-X1PGC7-F1
#
_entry.id   AF-X1PGC7-F1
#
_cell.length_a   1.000
_cell.length_b   1.000
_cell.length_c   1.000
_cell.angle_alpha   90.00
_cell.angle_beta   90.00
_cell.angle_gamma   90.00
#
_symmetry.space_group_name_H-M   'P 1'
#
loop_
_entity.id
_entity.type
_entity.pdbx_description
1 polymer ?
#
loop_
_entity_poly.entity_id
_entity_poly.type
_entity_poly.pdbx_seq_one_letter_code
_entity_poly.pdbx_strand_id
1 'polypeptide(L)'
;AEIDYPKLDETVKIAVRFLDNVIDVNKFPLPEIAEMTKKSRKIGLGAMGFADMLIRLGIPYDSDEALRLAEKVMAEIQHYATEASKELALERGVFPAFEGSVYDDKHTGIKVRNATRTTIAPTGTLSIIAGCSSGIEPLFALSYTRHILDGAQLLEVTPYFEEVAK
;
A
#
# COMPACT_ATOMS: atom_id res chain seq x y z
N ALA A 1 8.01 20.42 3.57
CA ALA A 1 6.74 19.74 3.24
C ALA A 1 6.19 19.09 4.51
N GLU A 2 4.93 18.64 4.50
CA GLU A 2 4.35 17.85 5.60
C GLU A 2 3.48 16.72 5.04
N ILE A 3 3.19 15.72 5.88
CA ILE A 3 2.32 14.59 5.51
C ILE A 3 0.87 14.95 5.85
N ASP A 4 0.00 14.91 4.85
CA ASP A 4 -1.44 15.12 4.99
C ASP A 4 -2.12 13.82 5.47
N TYR A 5 -2.17 13.63 6.78
CA TYR A 5 -2.80 12.46 7.41
C TYR A 5 -4.31 12.36 7.16
N PRO A 6 -5.10 13.45 7.21
CA PRO A 6 -6.52 13.38 6.83
C PRO A 6 -6.74 12.82 5.42
N LYS A 7 -5.97 13.28 4.44
CA LYS A 7 -6.05 12.76 3.08
C LYS A 7 -5.56 11.31 2.98
N LEU A 8 -4.54 10.94 3.76
CA LEU A 8 -4.06 9.56 3.83
C LEU A 8 -5.15 8.61 4.35
N ASP A 9 -5.86 8.99 5.42
CA ASP A 9 -6.99 8.22 5.96
C ASP A 9 -8.08 7.99 4.91
N GLU A 10 -8.54 9.06 4.26
CA GLU A 10 -9.56 8.96 3.19
C GLU A 10 -9.09 8.02 2.06
N THR A 11 -7.84 8.18 1.62
CA THR A 11 -7.26 7.37 0.55
C THR A 11 -7.17 5.89 0.94
N VAL A 12 -6.73 5.59 2.16
CA VAL A 12 -6.63 4.22 2.68
C VAL A 12 -8.00 3.57 2.79
N LYS A 13 -9.02 4.29 3.30
CA LYS A 13 -10.40 3.81 3.39
C LYS A 13 -10.96 3.43 2.01
N ILE A 14 -10.77 4.30 1.02
CA ILE A 14 -11.18 4.03 -0.36
C ILE A 14 -10.45 2.80 -0.91
N ALA A 15 -9.14 2.71 -0.72
CA ALA A 15 -8.32 1.61 -1.22
C ALA A 15 -8.73 0.26 -0.59
N VAL A 16 -9.01 0.21 0.72
CA VAL A 16 -9.47 -1.01 1.40
C VAL A 16 -10.82 -1.47 0.84
N ARG A 17 -11.79 -0.56 0.66
CA ARG A 17 -13.08 -0.91 0.04
C ARG A 17 -12.91 -1.37 -1.40
N PHE A 18 -12.04 -0.72 -2.16
CA PHE A 18 -11.73 -1.11 -3.54
C PHE A 18 -11.17 -2.53 -3.60
N LEU A 19 -10.16 -2.84 -2.78
CA LEU A 19 -9.55 -4.17 -2.71
C LEU A 19 -10.55 -5.24 -2.22
N ASP A 20 -11.43 -4.91 -1.27
CA ASP A 20 -12.49 -5.84 -0.84
C ASP A 20 -13.48 -6.14 -1.98
N ASN A 21 -13.86 -5.12 -2.78
CA ASN A 21 -14.72 -5.31 -3.94
C ASN A 21 -14.05 -6.18 -5.02
N VAL A 22 -12.73 -6.05 -5.21
CA VAL A 22 -11.97 -6.86 -6.19
C VAL A 22 -12.14 -8.34 -5.91
N ILE A 23 -12.19 -8.78 -4.66
CA ILE A 23 -12.40 -10.20 -4.30
C ILE A 23 -13.71 -10.75 -4.89
N ASP A 24 -14.76 -9.93 -4.95
CA ASP A 24 -16.09 -10.35 -5.38
C ASP A 24 -16.22 -10.37 -6.90
N VAL A 25 -15.56 -9.44 -7.61
CA VAL A 25 -15.61 -9.34 -9.08
C VAL A 25 -14.53 -10.16 -9.79
N ASN A 26 -13.49 -10.60 -9.08
CA ASN A 26 -12.37 -11.32 -9.68
C ASN A 26 -12.81 -12.68 -10.24
N LYS A 27 -12.23 -13.05 -11.38
CA LYS A 27 -12.42 -14.37 -12.01
C LYS A 27 -11.21 -15.24 -11.71
N PHE A 28 -11.40 -16.22 -10.84
CA PHE A 28 -10.33 -17.12 -10.44
C PHE A 28 -10.19 -18.29 -11.42
N PRO A 29 -8.96 -18.72 -11.74
CA PRO A 29 -8.73 -19.82 -12.68
C PRO A 29 -9.13 -21.19 -12.10
N LEU A 30 -9.09 -21.33 -10.77
CA LEU A 30 -9.41 -22.58 -10.06
C LEU A 30 -10.46 -22.31 -8.96
N PRO A 31 -11.48 -23.17 -8.81
CA PRO A 31 -12.51 -23.04 -7.78
C PRO A 31 -11.95 -22.97 -6.35
N GLU A 32 -10.89 -23.72 -6.06
CA GLU A 32 -10.24 -23.79 -4.74
C GLU A 32 -9.63 -22.44 -4.35
N ILE A 33 -9.06 -21.72 -5.32
CA ILE A 33 -8.53 -20.37 -5.10
C ILE A 33 -9.69 -19.41 -4.82
N ALA A 34 -10.80 -19.52 -5.56
CA ALA A 34 -11.98 -18.67 -5.34
C ALA A 34 -12.55 -18.88 -3.94
N GLU A 35 -12.70 -20.13 -3.52
CA GLU A 35 -13.20 -20.49 -2.20
C GLU A 35 -12.29 -19.92 -1.11
N MET A 36 -10.99 -20.19 -1.15
CA MET A 36 -10.04 -19.73 -0.14
C MET A 36 -9.92 -18.20 -0.09
N THR A 37 -9.96 -17.54 -1.24
CA THR A 37 -9.90 -16.06 -1.30
C THR A 37 -11.16 -15.45 -0.72
N LYS A 38 -12.35 -15.96 -1.06
CA LYS A 38 -13.62 -15.46 -0.51
C LYS A 38 -13.78 -15.78 0.98
N LYS A 39 -13.24 -16.91 1.42
CA LYS A 39 -13.28 -17.35 2.82
C LYS A 39 -12.39 -16.50 3.73
N SER A 40 -11.19 -16.14 3.28
CA SER A 40 -10.23 -15.36 4.08
C SER A 40 -10.31 -13.85 3.85
N ARG A 41 -10.78 -13.43 2.67
CA ARG A 41 -10.86 -12.03 2.21
C ARG A 41 -9.58 -11.24 2.45
N LYS A 42 -8.42 -11.88 2.29
CA LYS A 42 -7.11 -11.24 2.44
C LYS A 42 -6.92 -10.19 1.35
N ILE A 43 -6.54 -8.99 1.76
CA ILE A 43 -6.09 -7.91 0.88
C ILE A 43 -4.66 -7.51 1.26
N GLY A 44 -4.01 -6.75 0.38
CA GLY A 44 -2.64 -6.26 0.57
C GLY A 44 -2.48 -4.84 0.06
N LEU A 45 -2.82 -3.86 0.89
CA LEU A 45 -2.55 -2.46 0.65
C LEU A 45 -1.05 -2.18 0.90
N GLY A 46 -0.37 -1.72 -0.15
CA GLY A 46 1.03 -1.34 -0.09
C GLY A 46 1.24 0.18 -0.07
N ALA A 47 2.50 0.58 -0.22
CA ALA A 47 2.91 1.98 -0.41
C ALA A 47 3.97 2.05 -1.51
N MET A 48 4.08 3.20 -2.17
CA MET A 48 5.15 3.57 -3.11
C MET A 48 5.49 5.05 -2.96
N GLY A 49 6.63 5.49 -3.51
CA GLY A 49 7.06 6.89 -3.41
C GLY A 49 7.69 7.26 -2.06
N PHE A 50 8.17 6.29 -1.28
CA PHE A 50 8.73 6.57 0.05
C PHE A 50 10.02 7.40 -0.03
N ALA A 51 10.92 7.11 -0.99
CA ALA A 51 12.13 7.90 -1.19
C ALA A 51 11.81 9.35 -1.57
N ASP A 52 10.82 9.55 -2.44
CA ASP A 52 10.37 10.88 -2.83
C ASP A 52 9.81 11.67 -1.65
N MET A 53 9.02 11.03 -0.79
CA MET A 53 8.49 11.66 0.42
C MET A 53 9.62 12.14 1.32
N LEU A 54 10.65 11.30 1.55
CA LEU A 54 11.82 11.70 2.34
C LEU A 54 12.58 12.87 1.72
N ILE A 55 12.78 12.87 0.39
CA ILE A 55 13.41 13.98 -0.33
C ILE A 55 12.64 15.28 -0.12
N ARG A 56 11.30 15.25 -0.26
CA ARG A 56 10.44 16.44 -0.06
C ARG A 56 10.42 16.95 1.38
N LEU A 57 10.69 16.07 2.33
CA LEU A 57 10.81 16.41 3.75
C LEU A 57 12.24 16.85 4.12
N GLY A 58 13.21 16.69 3.22
CA GLY A 58 14.63 16.99 3.48
C GLY A 58 15.29 15.96 4.41
N ILE A 59 14.74 14.74 4.48
CA ILE A 59 15.21 13.69 5.39
C ILE A 59 16.10 12.71 4.61
N PRO A 60 17.37 12.49 5.02
CA PRO A 60 18.22 11.47 4.40
C PRO A 60 17.63 10.07 4.59
N TYR A 61 17.71 9.24 3.54
CA TYR A 61 17.17 7.89 3.58
C TYR A 61 17.81 7.02 4.66
N ASP A 62 19.11 7.14 4.87
CA ASP A 62 19.92 6.39 5.83
C ASP A 62 19.95 7.03 7.23
N SER A 63 18.84 7.62 7.67
CA SER A 63 18.75 8.30 8.95
C SER A 63 17.79 7.63 9.92
N ASP A 64 18.05 7.79 11.23
CA ASP A 64 17.10 7.36 12.27
C ASP A 64 15.76 8.12 12.16
N GLU A 65 15.78 9.32 11.60
CA GLU A 65 14.57 10.10 11.34
C GLU A 65 13.71 9.44 10.27
N ALA A 66 14.30 8.97 9.17
CA ALA A 66 13.59 8.20 8.15
C ALA A 66 12.99 6.91 8.72
N LEU A 67 13.71 6.19 9.59
CA LEU A 67 13.21 4.99 10.26
C LEU A 67 11.98 5.28 11.14
N ARG A 68 12.07 6.30 12.01
CA ARG A 68 10.95 6.71 12.85
C ARG A 68 9.75 7.17 12.03
N LEU A 69 9.99 7.87 10.93
CA LEU A 69 8.93 8.31 10.04
C LEU A 69 8.26 7.14 9.33
N ALA A 70 9.04 6.16 8.84
CA ALA A 70 8.51 4.95 8.22
C ALA A 70 7.59 4.19 9.20
N GLU A 71 8.03 4.01 10.44
CA GLU A 71 7.24 3.37 11.50
C GLU A 71 5.93 4.13 11.73
N LYS A 72 6.00 5.46 11.89
CA LYS A 72 4.82 6.30 12.10
C LYS A 72 3.83 6.21 10.94
N VAL A 73 4.31 6.37 9.70
CA VAL A 73 3.44 6.35 8.51
C VAL A 73 2.78 4.98 8.34
N MET A 74 3.53 3.89 8.51
CA MET A 74 2.95 2.55 8.40
C MET A 74 2.00 2.22 9.55
N ALA A 75 2.25 2.72 10.76
CA ALA A 75 1.32 2.58 11.89
C ALA A 75 -0.03 3.26 11.58
N GLU A 76 -0.01 4.47 11.01
CA GLU A 76 -1.22 5.19 10.60
C GLU A 76 -1.95 4.47 9.46
N ILE A 77 -1.25 4.01 8.42
CA ILE A 77 -1.85 3.20 7.34
C ILE A 77 -2.49 1.93 7.91
N GLN A 78 -1.80 1.23 8.80
CA GLN A 78 -2.31 0.01 9.43
C GLN A 78 -3.55 0.30 10.30
N HIS A 79 -3.56 1.42 11.00
CA HIS A 79 -4.70 1.88 11.81
C HIS A 79 -5.91 2.18 10.90
N TYR A 80 -5.76 3.08 9.92
CA TYR A 80 -6.83 3.46 8.99
C TYR A 80 -7.38 2.26 8.21
N ALA A 81 -6.51 1.36 7.75
CA ALA A 81 -6.95 0.15 7.05
C ALA A 81 -7.73 -0.81 7.96
N THR A 82 -7.41 -0.83 9.26
CA THR A 82 -8.15 -1.62 10.25
C THR A 82 -9.52 -1.02 10.53
N GLU A 83 -9.62 0.29 10.70
CA GLU A 83 -10.90 0.98 10.88
C GLU A 83 -11.80 0.82 9.65
N ALA A 84 -11.27 1.01 8.45
CA ALA A 84 -12.01 0.76 7.21
C ALA A 84 -12.54 -0.69 7.12
N SER A 85 -11.72 -1.66 7.53
CA SER A 85 -12.13 -3.07 7.54
C SER A 85 -13.18 -3.38 8.62
N LYS A 86 -13.16 -2.67 9.76
CA LYS A 86 -14.23 -2.75 10.78
C LYS A 86 -15.54 -2.17 10.25
N GLU A 87 -15.51 -1.01 9.60
CA GLU A 87 -16.68 -0.39 8.97
C GLU A 87 -17.30 -1.34 7.92
N LEU A 88 -16.47 -1.94 7.06
CA LEU A 88 -16.93 -2.95 6.10
C LEU A 88 -17.50 -4.20 6.77
N ALA A 89 -16.99 -4.59 7.95
CA ALA A 89 -17.53 -5.72 8.70
C ALA A 89 -18.93 -5.42 9.25
N LEU A 90 -19.22 -4.17 9.62
CA LEU A 90 -20.55 -3.73 10.03
C LEU A 90 -21.52 -3.76 8.84
N GLU A 91 -21.08 -3.34 7.66
CA GLU A 91 -21.92 -3.31 6.45
C GLU A 91 -22.14 -4.71 5.85
N ARG A 92 -21.10 -5.54 5.78
CA ARG A 92 -21.07 -6.77 4.96
C ARG A 92 -20.82 -8.05 5.76
N GLY A 93 -20.62 -7.94 7.07
CA GLY A 93 -20.19 -9.03 7.94
C GLY A 93 -18.67 -9.25 7.94
N VAL A 94 -18.17 -9.96 8.95
CA VAL A 94 -16.76 -10.38 9.04
C VAL A 94 -16.38 -11.36 7.92
N PHE A 95 -15.09 -11.60 7.69
CA PHE A 95 -14.66 -12.63 6.73
C PHE A 95 -15.15 -14.03 7.17
N PRO A 96 -15.51 -14.94 6.24
CA PRO A 96 -16.09 -16.23 6.60
C PRO A 96 -15.21 -17.14 7.49
N ALA A 97 -13.88 -17.08 7.39
CA ALA A 97 -12.95 -17.80 8.27
C ALA A 97 -12.62 -17.05 9.58
N PHE A 98 -13.52 -16.17 10.07
CA PHE A 98 -13.25 -15.39 11.28
C PHE A 98 -13.08 -16.27 12.51
N GLU A 99 -13.95 -17.26 12.71
CA GLU A 99 -13.88 -18.20 13.84
C GLU A 99 -12.55 -18.99 13.82
N GLY A 100 -11.86 -19.02 14.97
CA GLY A 100 -10.54 -19.63 15.11
C GLY A 100 -9.37 -18.81 14.53
N SER A 101 -9.62 -17.60 14.01
CA SER A 101 -8.56 -16.69 13.58
C SER A 101 -7.97 -15.89 14.75
N VAL A 102 -6.89 -15.15 14.48
CA VAL A 102 -6.32 -14.19 15.46
C VAL A 102 -7.29 -13.08 15.88
N TYR A 103 -8.39 -12.88 15.14
CA TYR A 103 -9.43 -11.92 15.45
C TYR A 103 -10.60 -12.52 16.24
N ASP A 104 -10.67 -13.85 16.35
CA ASP A 104 -11.63 -14.54 17.23
C ASP A 104 -11.16 -14.52 18.69
N ASP A 105 -10.75 -13.33 19.13
CA ASP A 105 -10.35 -13.07 20.51
C ASP A 105 -11.46 -12.29 21.22
N LYS A 106 -12.06 -12.95 22.20
CA LYS A 106 -13.14 -12.40 23.04
C LYS A 106 -12.67 -11.22 23.89
N HIS A 107 -11.36 -11.03 24.09
CA HIS A 107 -10.81 -9.92 24.84
C HIS A 107 -10.71 -8.63 24.02
N THR A 108 -10.30 -8.72 22.75
CA THR A 108 -10.19 -7.54 21.88
C THR A 108 -11.53 -7.13 21.28
N GLY A 109 -12.40 -8.11 20.96
CA GLY A 109 -13.71 -7.86 20.36
C GLY A 109 -13.65 -7.23 18.96
N ILE A 110 -12.48 -7.23 18.32
CA ILE A 110 -12.28 -6.59 17.01
C ILE A 110 -12.93 -7.45 15.93
N LYS A 111 -13.91 -6.87 15.22
CA LYS A 111 -14.57 -7.49 14.07
C LYS A 111 -14.12 -6.79 12.78
N VAL A 112 -13.52 -7.55 11.86
CA VAL A 112 -12.96 -7.02 10.61
C VAL A 112 -13.43 -7.82 9.40
N ARG A 113 -13.51 -7.15 8.25
CA ARG A 113 -13.92 -7.76 6.97
C ARG A 113 -12.81 -8.55 6.30
N ASN A 114 -11.54 -8.24 6.58
CA ASN A 114 -10.38 -8.78 5.88
C ASN A 114 -9.38 -9.39 6.86
N ALA A 115 -8.96 -10.65 6.63
CA ALA A 115 -8.01 -11.32 7.52
C ALA A 115 -6.61 -10.68 7.51
N THR A 116 -6.18 -10.09 6.39
CA THR A 116 -4.98 -9.26 6.27
C THR A 116 -5.34 -7.98 5.52
N ARG A 117 -4.65 -6.88 5.83
CA ARG A 117 -4.96 -5.57 5.22
C ARG A 117 -3.80 -4.99 4.43
N THR A 118 -2.59 -5.05 4.96
CA THR A 118 -1.42 -4.36 4.40
C THR A 118 -0.35 -5.34 3.97
N THR A 119 0.27 -5.08 2.81
CA THR A 119 1.43 -5.82 2.30
C THR A 119 2.22 -4.88 1.40
N ILE A 120 3.53 -4.71 1.67
CA ILE A 120 4.41 -3.96 0.76
C ILE A 120 4.89 -4.91 -0.33
N ALA A 121 4.42 -4.68 -1.55
CA ALA A 121 4.83 -5.41 -2.75
C ALA A 121 5.65 -4.48 -3.67
N PRO A 122 6.51 -5.02 -4.55
CA PRO A 122 7.21 -4.22 -5.55
C PRO A 122 6.20 -3.50 -6.46
N THR A 123 6.42 -2.20 -6.72
CA THR A 123 5.48 -1.37 -7.50
C THR A 123 6.06 -0.94 -8.84
N GLY A 124 6.90 -1.77 -9.48
CA GLY A 124 7.73 -1.36 -10.61
C GLY A 124 7.01 -0.68 -11.78
N THR A 125 5.85 -1.17 -12.22
CA THR A 125 5.10 -0.54 -13.33
C THR A 125 4.20 0.60 -12.85
N LEU A 126 3.54 0.44 -11.69
CA LEU A 126 2.60 1.42 -11.17
C LEU A 126 3.30 2.70 -10.71
N SER A 127 4.54 2.61 -10.21
CA SER A 127 5.34 3.76 -9.81
C SER A 127 5.74 4.63 -11.01
N ILE A 128 5.98 4.02 -12.18
CA ILE A 128 6.22 4.77 -13.43
C ILE A 128 4.97 5.57 -13.82
N ILE A 129 3.80 4.93 -13.78
CA ILE A 129 2.52 5.59 -14.09
C ILE A 129 2.27 6.76 -13.13
N ALA A 130 2.59 6.57 -11.85
CA ALA A 130 2.44 7.59 -10.82
C ALA A 130 3.57 8.65 -10.82
N GLY A 131 4.64 8.45 -11.57
CA GLY A 131 5.81 9.34 -11.59
C GLY A 131 6.54 9.41 -10.25
N CYS A 132 6.63 8.29 -9.52
CA CYS A 132 7.27 8.22 -8.21
C CYS A 132 8.27 7.05 -8.11
N SER A 133 9.06 7.04 -7.05
CA SER A 133 9.96 5.96 -6.65
C SER A 133 9.18 4.68 -6.43
N SER A 134 9.79 3.54 -6.76
CA SER A 134 9.21 2.24 -6.48
C SER A 134 9.12 2.01 -4.96
N GLY A 135 8.01 1.43 -4.53
CA GLY A 135 7.80 0.86 -3.21
C GLY A 135 8.39 1.67 -2.07
N ILE A 136 9.18 0.98 -1.27
CA ILE A 136 10.01 1.54 -0.20
C ILE A 136 11.49 1.41 -0.53
N GLU A 137 11.84 1.43 -1.82
CA GLU A 137 13.22 1.36 -2.25
C GLU A 137 13.84 2.76 -2.29
N PRO A 138 15.13 2.93 -1.91
CA PRO A 138 15.86 4.16 -2.19
C PRO A 138 15.99 4.37 -3.70
N LEU A 139 16.26 5.61 -4.11
CA LEU A 139 16.55 5.90 -5.52
C LEU A 139 17.82 5.16 -5.95
N PHE A 140 17.71 4.39 -7.04
CA PHE A 140 18.87 3.71 -7.63
C PHE A 140 19.83 4.72 -8.28
N ALA A 141 19.29 5.69 -9.02
CA ALA A 141 20.02 6.79 -9.63
C ALA A 141 19.09 7.99 -9.83
N LEU A 142 19.66 9.20 -9.85
CA LEU A 142 18.93 10.45 -10.09
C LEU A 142 18.47 10.60 -11.54
N SER A 143 19.22 10.01 -12.46
CA SER A 143 18.89 9.91 -13.87
C SER A 143 19.46 8.62 -14.43
N TYR A 144 18.64 7.86 -15.15
CA TYR A 144 19.08 6.64 -15.82
C TYR A 144 18.24 6.36 -17.06
N THR A 145 18.85 5.65 -18.02
CA THR A 145 18.15 5.18 -19.21
C THR A 145 17.62 3.79 -18.96
N ARG A 146 16.31 3.63 -19.04
CA ARG A 146 15.66 2.33 -18.96
C ARG A 146 15.47 1.76 -20.36
N HIS A 147 15.92 0.52 -20.55
CA HIS A 147 15.70 -0.22 -21.78
C HIS A 147 14.33 -0.88 -21.72
N ILE A 148 13.45 -0.53 -22.64
CA ILE A 148 12.11 -1.10 -22.78
C ILE A 148 12.05 -2.05 -23.99
N LEU A 149 10.92 -2.75 -24.13
CA LEU A 149 10.68 -3.66 -25.25
C LEU A 149 10.89 -2.94 -26.60
N ASP A 150 11.29 -3.71 -27.62
CA ASP A 150 11.62 -3.24 -28.97
C ASP A 150 12.82 -2.27 -29.06
N GLY A 151 13.69 -2.27 -28.05
CA GLY A 151 14.95 -1.50 -28.07
C GLY A 151 14.77 0.00 -27.83
N ALA A 152 13.56 0.44 -27.47
CA ALA A 152 13.34 1.82 -27.08
C ALA A 152 14.01 2.13 -25.73
N GLN A 153 14.44 3.39 -25.59
CA GLN A 153 15.12 3.90 -24.41
C GLN A 153 14.24 4.99 -23.80
N LEU A 154 13.91 4.82 -22.51
CA LEU A 154 13.20 5.83 -21.73
C LEU A 154 14.20 6.48 -20.78
N LEU A 155 14.43 7.78 -20.95
CA LEU A 155 15.16 8.56 -19.96
C LEU A 155 14.24 8.78 -18.75
N GLU A 156 14.61 8.21 -17.61
CA GLU A 156 13.98 8.51 -16.33
C GLU A 156 14.87 9.50 -15.57
N VAL A 157 14.28 10.62 -15.13
CA VAL A 157 14.92 11.62 -14.28
C VAL A 157 14.03 11.83 -13.08
N THR A 158 14.61 11.83 -11.88
CA THR A 158 13.86 12.16 -10.67
C THR A 158 13.36 13.61 -10.76
N PRO A 159 12.04 13.89 -10.61
CA PRO A 159 11.49 15.24 -10.74
C PRO A 159 12.17 16.27 -9.81
N TYR A 160 12.49 15.86 -8.57
CA TYR A 160 13.15 16.72 -7.59
C TYR A 160 14.58 17.11 -7.98
N PHE A 161 15.28 16.25 -8.73
CA PHE A 161 16.60 16.59 -9.24
C PHE A 161 16.51 17.69 -10.31
N GLU A 162 15.53 17.62 -11.20
CA GLU A 162 15.30 18.67 -12.20
C GLU A 162 14.94 20.02 -11.59
N GLU A 163 14.22 20.02 -10.47
CA GLU A 163 13.86 21.25 -9.74
C GLU A 163 15.08 21.95 -9.13
N VAL A 164 16.03 21.19 -8.60
CA VAL A 164 17.25 21.73 -7.96
C VAL A 164 18.34 22.09 -8.98
N ALA A 165 18.41 21.37 -10.10
CA ALA A 165 19.46 21.55 -11.10
C ALA A 165 19.23 22.71 -12.10
N LYS A 166 18.01 23.29 -12.12
CA LYS A 166 17.65 24.47 -12.93
C LYS A 166 18.06 25.76 -12.25
#